data_AF-A0A7W1RFX3-F1
#
_entry.id   AF-A0A7W1RFX3-F1
#
_cell.length_a   1.000
_cell.length_b   1.000
_cell.length_c   1.000
_cell.angle_alpha   90.00
_cell.angle_beta   90.00
_cell.angle_gamma   90.00
#
_symmetry.space_group_name_H-M   'P 1'
#
loop_
_entity.id
_entity.type
_entity.pdbx_description
1 polymer ?
#
loop_
_entity_poly.entity_id
_entity_poly.type
_entity_poly.pdbx_seq_one_letter_code
_entity_poly.pdbx_strand_id
1 'polypeptide(L)'
;MSHSANQTPITFYIVRHGETEWNVIRRIQGHIDIPLNDTGRLQAMNFATRFQNFYFTSCYSSGLMRACDTAKIILNEKIPKIEIYLDRRLRIRLFGNWEGKRLNLSFSLMGFARISYIKLS
;
A
#
# COMPACT_ATOMS: atom_id res chain seq x y z
N MET A 1 7.05 -13.31 41.38
CA MET A 1 6.71 -11.91 41.03
C MET A 1 6.03 -11.92 39.67
N SER A 2 4.72 -11.72 39.68
CA SER A 2 3.81 -11.82 38.53
C SER A 2 3.95 -10.62 37.60
N HIS A 3 4.50 -10.82 36.40
CA HIS A 3 4.41 -9.84 35.33
C HIS A 3 3.07 -10.02 34.59
N SER A 4 2.00 -9.48 35.18
CA SER A 4 0.76 -9.24 34.45
C SER A 4 0.91 -7.93 33.68
N ALA A 5 1.63 -7.95 32.56
CA ALA A 5 1.58 -6.86 31.61
C ALA A 5 0.32 -7.04 30.78
N ASN A 6 -0.70 -6.20 31.01
CA ASN A 6 -1.81 -6.01 30.07
C ASN A 6 -1.23 -5.45 28.77
N GLN A 7 -0.77 -6.32 27.87
CA GLN A 7 -0.35 -5.92 26.54
C GLN A 7 -1.59 -5.66 25.70
N THR A 8 -1.78 -4.42 25.27
CA THR A 8 -2.80 -4.10 24.28
C THR A 8 -2.35 -4.65 22.92
N PRO A 9 -3.16 -5.48 22.25
CA PRO A 9 -2.78 -6.05 20.96
C PRO A 9 -2.66 -4.96 19.90
N ILE A 10 -1.58 -4.99 19.13
CA ILE A 10 -1.38 -4.11 17.98
C ILE A 10 -1.91 -4.82 16.74
N THR A 11 -2.85 -4.18 16.05
CA THR A 11 -3.32 -4.68 14.76
C THR A 11 -2.58 -3.98 13.62
N PHE A 12 -2.00 -4.76 12.72
CA PHE A 12 -1.41 -4.24 11.49
C PHE A 12 -2.37 -4.40 10.31
N TYR A 13 -2.50 -3.33 9.52
CA TYR A 13 -3.21 -3.32 8.24
C TYR A 13 -2.20 -3.09 7.13
N ILE A 14 -1.98 -4.10 6.29
CA ILE A 14 -1.06 -4.01 5.15
C ILE A 14 -1.87 -3.70 3.90
N VAL A 15 -1.69 -2.52 3.32
CA VAL A 15 -2.45 -2.06 2.14
C VAL A 15 -1.51 -1.96 0.93
N ARG A 16 -1.87 -2.65 -0.17
CA ARG A 16 -1.21 -2.44 -1.47
C ARG A 16 -1.68 -1.13 -2.09
N HIS A 17 -0.78 -0.41 -2.77
CA HIS A 17 -1.14 0.77 -3.54
C HIS A 17 -2.19 0.46 -4.62
N GLY A 18 -2.95 1.49 -5.03
CA GLY A 18 -3.88 1.38 -6.15
C GLY A 18 -3.21 1.13 -7.50
N GLU A 19 -4.01 0.79 -8.50
CA GLU A 19 -3.54 0.53 -9.86
C GLU A 19 -2.76 1.70 -10.48
N THR A 20 -1.77 1.34 -11.30
CA THR A 20 -0.99 2.23 -12.17
C THR A 20 -1.03 1.70 -13.59
N GLU A 21 -0.66 2.53 -14.57
CA GLU A 21 -0.60 2.13 -15.99
C GLU A 21 0.28 0.89 -16.21
N TRP A 22 1.39 0.76 -15.47
CA TRP A 22 2.28 -0.39 -15.59
C TRP A 22 1.65 -1.68 -15.06
N ASN A 23 0.68 -1.62 -14.16
CA ASN A 23 -0.07 -2.80 -13.77
C ASN A 23 -0.98 -3.27 -14.91
N VAL A 24 -1.67 -2.33 -15.57
CA VAL A 24 -2.58 -2.60 -16.71
C VAL A 24 -1.83 -3.24 -17.88
N ILE A 25 -0.71 -2.65 -18.30
CA ILE A 25 0.10 -3.17 -19.41
C ILE A 25 1.08 -4.27 -18.99
N ARG A 26 0.94 -4.76 -17.74
CA ARG A 26 1.72 -5.85 -17.14
C ARG A 26 3.24 -5.64 -17.29
N ARG A 27 3.76 -4.50 -16.86
CA ARG A 27 5.20 -4.23 -16.76
C ARG A 27 5.70 -4.43 -15.33
N ILE A 28 6.94 -4.89 -15.21
CA ILE A 28 7.63 -5.03 -13.93
C ILE A 28 7.86 -3.64 -13.36
N GLN A 29 7.30 -3.39 -12.18
CA GLN A 29 7.33 -2.08 -11.52
C GLN A 29 8.06 -2.20 -10.17
N GLY A 30 9.31 -1.75 -10.14
CA GLY A 30 10.10 -1.64 -8.91
C GLY A 30 10.16 -0.20 -8.41
N HIS A 31 11.32 0.43 -8.50
CA HIS A 31 11.55 1.78 -7.97
C HIS A 31 11.21 2.89 -8.96
N ILE A 32 11.04 2.60 -10.25
CA ILE A 32 10.46 3.55 -11.21
C ILE A 32 9.06 3.96 -10.74
N ASP A 33 8.88 5.26 -10.56
CA ASP A 33 7.76 5.82 -9.82
C ASP A 33 6.61 6.25 -10.74
N ILE A 34 5.90 5.25 -11.25
CA ILE A 34 4.70 5.48 -12.05
C ILE A 34 3.54 5.84 -11.10
N PRO A 35 2.82 6.95 -11.35
CA PRO A 35 1.69 7.39 -10.54
C PRO A 35 0.52 6.40 -10.60
N LEU A 36 -0.42 6.57 -9.66
CA LEU A 36 -1.75 5.96 -9.77
C LEU A 36 -2.43 6.42 -11.07
N ASN A 37 -3.20 5.51 -11.67
CA ASN A 37 -4.17 5.89 -12.69
C ASN A 37 -5.53 6.20 -12.03
N ASP A 38 -6.54 6.53 -12.85
CA ASP A 38 -7.88 6.88 -12.34
C ASP A 38 -8.53 5.71 -11.62
N THR A 39 -8.37 4.49 -12.13
CA THR A 39 -8.80 3.26 -11.46
C THR A 39 -8.15 3.12 -10.08
N GLY A 40 -6.84 3.36 -9.97
CA GLY A 40 -6.11 3.29 -8.70
C GLY A 40 -6.56 4.34 -7.69
N ARG A 41 -6.87 5.56 -8.14
CA ARG A 41 -7.46 6.61 -7.30
C ARG A 41 -8.84 6.18 -6.77
N LEU A 42 -9.71 5.68 -7.64
CA LEU A 42 -11.03 5.18 -7.25
C LEU A 42 -10.95 3.98 -6.30
N GLN A 43 -10.00 3.07 -6.50
CA GLN A 43 -9.74 1.97 -5.59
C GLN A 43 -9.37 2.48 -4.18
N ALA A 44 -8.50 3.49 -4.09
CA ALA A 44 -8.10 4.08 -2.82
C ALA A 44 -9.28 4.80 -2.12
N MET A 45 -10.12 5.52 -2.87
CA MET A 45 -11.34 6.16 -2.34
C MET A 45 -12.34 5.14 -1.81
N ASN A 46 -12.61 4.08 -2.58
CA ASN A 46 -13.50 3.00 -2.15
C ASN A 46 -12.99 2.29 -0.88
N PHE A 47 -11.67 2.15 -0.76
CA PHE A 47 -11.05 1.65 0.46
C PHE A 47 -11.27 2.62 1.63
N ALA A 48 -11.03 3.92 1.43
CA ALA A 48 -11.27 4.96 2.44
C ALA A 48 -12.68 4.85 3.02
N THR A 49 -13.69 4.78 2.15
CA THR A 49 -15.12 4.64 2.53
C THR A 49 -15.37 3.38 3.37
N ARG A 50 -14.86 2.22 2.93
CA ARG A 50 -15.04 0.95 3.68
C ARG A 50 -14.38 1.00 5.06
N PHE A 51 -13.33 1.80 5.19
CA PHE A 51 -12.54 1.90 6.41
C PHE A 51 -12.85 3.13 7.25
N GLN A 52 -13.88 3.92 6.93
CA GLN A 52 -14.17 5.18 7.62
C GLN A 52 -14.24 5.05 9.16
N ASN A 53 -14.79 3.95 9.66
CA ASN A 53 -14.96 3.70 11.10
C ASN A 53 -13.74 3.04 11.78
N PHE A 54 -12.67 2.75 11.03
CA PHE A 54 -11.44 2.21 11.60
C PHE A 54 -10.59 3.34 12.18
N TYR A 55 -10.14 3.13 13.42
CA TYR A 55 -9.17 4.01 14.07
C TYR A 55 -7.76 3.54 13.75
N PHE A 56 -6.98 4.40 13.13
CA PHE A 56 -5.56 4.18 12.89
C PHE A 56 -4.77 5.13 13.78
N THR A 57 -3.73 4.63 14.42
CA THR A 57 -2.83 5.43 15.26
C THR A 57 -1.61 5.93 14.51
N SER A 58 -1.22 5.25 13.42
CA SER A 58 -0.04 5.59 12.63
C SER A 58 -0.17 5.05 11.20
N CYS A 59 0.48 5.71 10.25
CA CYS A 59 0.59 5.25 8.87
C CYS A 59 2.04 5.29 8.41
N TYR A 60 2.46 4.24 7.70
CA TYR A 60 3.80 4.13 7.12
C TYR A 60 3.70 3.85 5.62
N SER A 61 4.59 4.45 4.83
CA SER A 61 4.63 4.26 3.37
C SER A 61 6.05 4.23 2.83
N SER A 62 6.23 3.63 1.65
CA SER A 62 7.56 3.39 1.04
C SER A 62 8.25 4.63 0.46
N GLY A 63 7.53 5.75 0.39
CA GLY A 63 7.98 6.97 -0.28
C GLY A 63 7.90 6.91 -1.81
N LEU A 64 7.37 5.84 -2.40
CA LEU A 64 7.00 5.82 -3.83
C LEU A 64 5.64 6.49 -3.98
N MET A 65 5.51 7.41 -4.94
CA MET A 65 4.33 8.26 -5.15
C MET A 65 3.03 7.47 -5.13
N ARG A 66 2.95 6.35 -5.86
CA ARG A 66 1.76 5.49 -5.88
C ARG A 66 1.32 4.97 -4.49
N ALA A 67 2.27 4.65 -3.61
CA ALA A 67 1.98 4.19 -2.26
C ALA A 67 1.63 5.37 -1.34
N CYS A 68 2.32 6.50 -1.48
CA CYS A 68 2.03 7.73 -0.75
C CYS A 68 0.64 8.28 -1.10
N ASP A 69 0.29 8.35 -2.38
CA ASP A 69 -0.99 8.88 -2.83
C ASP A 69 -2.15 7.98 -2.42
N THR A 70 -1.96 6.65 -2.46
CA THR A 70 -2.95 5.71 -1.90
C THR A 70 -3.19 5.99 -0.41
N ALA A 71 -2.12 6.14 0.37
CA ALA A 71 -2.22 6.44 1.81
C ALA A 71 -2.89 7.80 2.08
N LYS A 72 -2.51 8.85 1.33
CA LYS A 72 -3.13 10.18 1.44
C LYS A 72 -4.63 10.13 1.18
N ILE A 73 -5.06 9.44 0.12
CA ILE A 73 -6.48 9.30 -0.22
C ILE A 73 -7.23 8.56 0.89
N ILE A 74 -6.68 7.46 1.42
CA ILE A 74 -7.30 6.68 2.49
C ILE A 74 -7.46 7.48 3.79
N LEU A 75 -6.48 8.33 4.10
CA LEU A 75 -6.43 9.08 5.35
C LEU A 75 -7.09 10.46 5.29
N ASN A 76 -7.53 10.91 4.10
CA ASN A 76 -7.98 12.29 3.89
C ASN A 76 -9.07 12.74 4.88
N GLU A 77 -10.05 11.86 5.12
CA GLU A 77 -11.22 12.12 5.98
C GLU A 77 -11.01 11.66 7.44
N LYS A 78 -9.78 11.28 7.83
CA LYS A 78 -9.52 10.77 9.18
C LYS A 78 -9.34 11.89 10.19
N ILE A 79 -10.01 11.73 11.32
CA ILE A 79 -9.95 12.63 12.46
C ILE A 79 -9.55 11.81 13.71
N PRO A 80 -8.47 12.19 14.42
CA PRO A 80 -7.53 13.27 14.09
C PRO A 80 -6.75 12.97 12.79
N LYS A 81 -6.11 14.00 12.22
CA LYS A 81 -5.21 13.83 11.07
C LYS A 81 -4.06 12.90 11.46
N ILE A 82 -3.73 11.97 10.57
CA ILE A 82 -2.69 10.96 10.79
C ILE A 82 -1.50 11.30 9.89
N GLU A 83 -0.32 11.45 10.48
CA GLU A 83 0.92 11.63 9.74
C GLU A 83 1.32 10.35 8.98
N ILE A 84 1.87 10.51 7.78
CA ILE A 84 2.42 9.41 6.98
C ILE A 84 3.94 9.41 7.13
N TYR A 85 4.46 8.45 7.88
CA TYR A 85 5.89 8.24 8.04
C TYR A 85 6.46 7.51 6.83
N LEU A 86 7.48 8.09 6.20
CA LEU A 86 8.13 7.47 5.05
C LEU A 86 9.27 6.55 5.50
N ASP A 87 9.24 5.30 5.05
CA ASP A 87 10.27 4.30 5.33
C ASP A 87 10.68 3.59 4.04
N ARG A 88 11.93 3.80 3.61
CA ARG A 88 12.47 3.19 2.39
C ARG A 88 12.54 1.66 2.45
N ARG A 89 12.54 1.06 3.65
CA ARG A 89 12.51 -0.41 3.85
C ARG A 89 11.19 -1.02 3.38
N LEU A 90 10.13 -0.23 3.26
CA LEU A 90 8.82 -0.65 2.73
C LEU A 90 8.74 -0.62 1.20
N ARG A 91 9.81 -0.22 0.49
CA ARG A 91 9.82 -0.24 -0.97
C ARG A 91 9.77 -1.67 -1.48
N ILE A 92 9.03 -1.84 -2.57
CA ILE A 92 9.09 -3.06 -3.37
C ILE A 92 10.54 -3.33 -3.81
N ARG A 93 10.84 -4.59 -4.13
CA ARG A 93 12.13 -4.99 -4.67
C ARG A 93 12.55 -4.09 -5.84
N LEU A 94 13.81 -3.67 -5.83
CA LEU A 94 14.45 -3.05 -6.98
C LEU A 94 14.69 -4.12 -8.05
N PHE A 95 14.16 -3.93 -9.25
CA PHE A 95 14.28 -4.92 -10.33
C PHE A 95 15.38 -4.58 -11.35
N GLY A 96 16.02 -3.39 -11.22
CA GLY A 96 17.12 -2.97 -12.08
C GLY A 96 16.75 -3.00 -13.56
N ASN A 97 17.57 -3.65 -14.39
CA ASN A 97 17.35 -3.78 -15.84
C ASN A 97 16.06 -4.53 -16.25
N TRP A 98 15.31 -5.07 -15.29
CA TRP A 98 14.00 -5.68 -15.54
C TRP A 98 12.84 -4.69 -15.44
N GLU A 99 13.04 -3.52 -14.82
CA GLU A 99 11.97 -2.53 -14.71
C GLU A 99 11.49 -2.06 -16.08
N GLY A 100 10.17 -1.96 -16.24
CA GLY A 100 9.53 -1.60 -17.50
C GLY A 100 9.45 -2.74 -18.51
N LYS A 101 10.07 -3.90 -18.29
CA LYS A 101 9.86 -5.09 -19.15
C LYS A 101 8.49 -5.70 -18.90
N ARG A 102 7.89 -6.28 -19.95
CA ARG A 102 6.60 -6.96 -19.87
C ARG A 102 6.74 -8.25 -19.05
N LEU A 103 5.84 -8.45 -18.11
CA LEU A 103 5.67 -9.68 -17.38
C LEU A 103 5.02 -10.72 -18.30
N ASN A 104 5.79 -11.71 -18.75
CA ASN A 104 5.29 -12.89 -19.45
C ASN A 104 4.99 -14.02 -18.43
N LEU A 105 4.21 -15.03 -18.83
CA LEU A 105 3.70 -16.08 -17.92
C LEU A 105 4.80 -16.81 -17.11
N SER A 106 6.05 -16.83 -17.58
CA SER A 106 7.21 -17.32 -16.83
C SER A 106 7.45 -16.59 -15.48
N PHE A 107 6.86 -15.42 -15.26
CA PHE A 107 6.97 -14.64 -14.03
C PHE A 107 5.63 -14.50 -13.28
N SER A 108 4.61 -15.28 -13.65
CA SER A 108 3.21 -15.14 -13.19
C SER A 108 2.96 -15.37 -11.68
N LEU A 109 3.96 -15.79 -10.91
CA LEU A 109 3.83 -16.02 -9.47
C LEU A 109 3.95 -14.74 -8.63
N MET A 110 4.22 -13.57 -9.24
CA MET A 110 4.25 -12.29 -8.53
C MET A 110 2.87 -11.62 -8.56
N GLY A 111 2.09 -11.90 -7.52
CA GLY A 111 0.67 -11.57 -7.39
C GLY A 111 0.24 -10.19 -7.89
N PHE A 112 -0.67 -10.19 -8.86
CA PHE A 112 -1.50 -9.04 -9.18
C PHE A 112 -2.70 -9.06 -8.25
N ALA A 113 -2.78 -8.09 -7.37
CA ALA A 113 -3.83 -7.98 -6.37
C ALA A 113 -4.52 -6.64 -6.52
N ARG A 114 -5.85 -6.71 -6.45
CA ARG A 114 -6.76 -5.67 -5.96
C ARG A 114 -6.13 -4.99 -4.73
N ILE A 115 -6.47 -3.73 -4.44
CA ILE A 115 -6.18 -3.19 -3.10
C ILE A 115 -6.84 -4.13 -2.10
N SER A 116 -6.00 -4.90 -1.42
CA SER A 116 -6.37 -5.88 -0.42
C SER A 116 -5.66 -5.48 0.85
N TYR A 117 -6.34 -5.66 1.97
CA TYR A 117 -5.76 -5.51 3.28
C TYR A 117 -5.72 -6.87 3.95
N ILE A 118 -4.61 -7.15 4.63
CA ILE A 118 -4.51 -8.27 5.54
C ILE A 118 -4.45 -7.68 6.94
N LYS A 119 -5.37 -8.11 7.79
CA LYS A 119 -5.32 -7.86 9.23
C LYS A 119 -4.46 -8.96 9.83
N LEU A 120 -3.33 -8.60 10.42
CA LEU A 120 -2.52 -9.53 11.22
C LEU A 120 -2.98 -9.41 12.68
N SER A 121 -3.41 -10.53 13.26
CA SER A 121 -3.89 -10.67 14.64
C SER A 121 -3.03 -11.66 15.41
#